data_AF-A0A938IC85-F1
#
_entry.id   AF-A0A938IC85-F1
#
_cell.length_a   1.000
_cell.length_b   1.000
_cell.length_c   1.000
_cell.angle_alpha   90.00
_cell.angle_beta   90.00
_cell.angle_gamma   90.00
#
_symmetry.space_group_name_H-M   'P 1'
#
loop_
_entity.id
_entity.type
_entity.pdbx_description
1 polymer ?
#
loop_
_entity_poly.entity_id
_entity_poly.type
_entity_poly.pdbx_seq_one_letter_code
_entity_poly.pdbx_strand_id
1 'polypeptide(L)'
;MNAFLASSIALALGLARPAPASAQDPAESGPPPEAKTIKTSFELIPDIETYQRPSWCNDADYTSWPEWGVGAVGEAKDFINPRIGIKNLRSAAARIEIDANGDGKGDVDVPLTGNISPVHIRFGPKGMERDLGLLTVTGIEKDRYQGVEVDRSIRTERGQLFFAPAGSVTAMIEKTPIRIFDDNFDGAYGYDHRNSYWMAWRWTGLRYEHDPVEEQPEIDCVTVGGSKRARPWSDQMQIDGKWYQFKCDDYGRTLTYWPIQPATGTLKLSFKGATKPAFVIVRGADKDNDKLFFDLLDGGSAGIQVPEGRYKLFFGMLRQGKRREVQKCLILPAKDMDAVDVVAGKTATLELGGSLGFDFVATDDGDSVTLIGKTVGVIGAAGEHYARIWNAAPRPEMSVRKAGGKKADLSERTELVTDQDSLNKGWEYTWFPLDKRMPKKLTEEKAEVQLYEKKNKLLGEIESIWRAAL
;
A
#
# COMPACT_ATOMS: atom_id res chain seq x y z
N MET A 1 1.63 -7.95 -68.65
CA MET A 1 2.84 -7.65 -69.45
C MET A 1 3.78 -6.82 -68.59
N ASN A 2 4.97 -7.37 -68.31
CA ASN A 2 6.26 -6.78 -67.91
C ASN A 2 6.25 -5.40 -67.21
N ALA A 3 6.57 -5.29 -65.91
CA ALA A 3 7.89 -5.39 -65.27
C ALA A 3 8.80 -4.17 -65.52
N PHE A 4 9.06 -3.39 -64.45
CA PHE A 4 10.36 -2.77 -64.19
C PHE A 4 10.54 -2.57 -62.67
N LEU A 5 11.54 -3.26 -62.11
CA LEU A 5 12.05 -3.11 -60.75
C LEU A 5 12.94 -1.86 -60.66
N ALA A 6 12.86 -1.13 -59.55
CA ALA A 6 13.91 -0.24 -59.07
C ALA A 6 14.47 -0.80 -57.75
N SER A 7 15.78 -1.05 -57.76
CA SER A 7 16.57 -1.61 -56.67
C SER A 7 16.94 -0.52 -55.65
N SER A 8 16.78 -0.81 -54.35
CA SER A 8 17.36 -0.01 -53.26
C SER A 8 18.31 -0.88 -52.47
N ILE A 9 19.60 -0.53 -52.50
CA ILE A 9 20.70 -1.17 -51.79
C ILE A 9 20.68 -0.67 -50.34
N ALA A 10 20.42 -1.56 -49.39
CA ALA A 10 20.62 -1.33 -47.96
C ALA A 10 21.98 -1.89 -47.54
N LEU A 11 22.86 -1.01 -47.05
CA LEU A 11 24.16 -1.34 -46.49
C LEU A 11 23.98 -1.86 -45.06
N ALA A 12 24.08 -3.19 -44.88
CA ALA A 12 24.03 -3.83 -43.57
C ALA A 12 25.42 -3.79 -42.92
N LEU A 13 25.61 -2.89 -41.94
CA LEU A 13 26.71 -2.96 -40.98
C LEU A 13 26.37 -3.99 -39.91
N GLY A 14 26.95 -5.19 -40.05
CA GLY A 14 26.83 -6.27 -39.07
C GLY A 14 27.62 -5.96 -37.79
N LEU A 15 26.92 -5.47 -36.77
CA LEU A 15 27.41 -5.54 -35.39
C LEU A 15 27.19 -6.96 -34.88
N ALA A 16 28.28 -7.73 -34.77
CA ALA A 16 28.29 -9.05 -34.19
C ALA A 16 27.79 -8.98 -32.73
N ARG A 17 26.70 -9.70 -32.43
CA ARG A 17 26.30 -9.97 -31.05
C ARG A 17 27.45 -10.70 -30.34
N PRO A 18 27.87 -10.27 -29.12
CA PRO A 18 28.80 -11.07 -28.33
C PRO A 18 28.16 -12.44 -28.06
N ALA A 19 28.95 -13.49 -28.26
CA ALA A 19 28.56 -14.85 -27.96
C ALA A 19 28.11 -14.95 -26.49
N PRO A 20 27.05 -15.73 -26.17
CA PRO A 20 26.70 -15.99 -24.78
C PRO A 20 27.91 -16.60 -24.08
N ALA A 21 28.31 -15.99 -22.96
CA ALA A 21 29.30 -16.58 -22.08
C ALA A 21 28.85 -18.00 -21.72
N SER A 22 29.75 -18.97 -21.91
CA SER A 22 29.50 -20.37 -21.56
C SER A 22 29.07 -20.45 -20.10
N ALA A 23 27.82 -20.86 -19.87
CA ALA A 23 27.34 -21.26 -18.56
C ALA A 23 28.30 -22.33 -18.03
N GLN A 24 28.86 -22.10 -16.84
CA GLN A 24 29.46 -23.19 -16.07
C GLN A 24 28.33 -24.18 -15.75
N ASP A 25 28.58 -25.46 -16.02
CA ASP A 25 27.65 -26.55 -15.70
C ASP A 25 27.24 -26.47 -14.22
N PRO A 26 25.93 -26.50 -13.90
CA PRO A 26 25.48 -26.59 -12.52
C PRO A 26 25.94 -27.92 -11.93
N ALA A 27 26.58 -27.82 -10.77
CA ALA A 27 27.02 -28.95 -9.96
C ALA A 27 25.90 -29.98 -9.73
N GLU A 28 26.29 -31.25 -9.84
CA GLU A 28 25.68 -32.50 -9.36
C GLU A 28 24.17 -32.50 -9.03
N SER A 29 23.42 -33.20 -9.88
CA SER A 29 22.04 -33.64 -9.67
C SER A 29 21.95 -34.67 -8.52
N GLY A 30 21.98 -34.18 -7.28
CA GLY A 30 21.42 -34.92 -6.14
C GLY A 30 19.89 -35.06 -6.28
N PRO A 31 19.25 -35.98 -5.53
CA PRO A 31 17.79 -35.99 -5.44
C PRO A 31 17.29 -34.61 -4.99
N PRO A 32 16.15 -34.13 -5.49
CA PRO A 32 15.59 -32.86 -5.05
C PRO A 32 15.47 -32.87 -3.52
N PRO A 33 15.85 -31.78 -2.84
CA PRO A 33 15.86 -31.75 -1.39
C PRO A 33 14.46 -32.05 -0.84
N GLU A 34 14.42 -32.89 0.18
CA GLU A 34 13.17 -33.41 0.75
C GLU A 34 12.31 -32.28 1.33
N ALA A 35 11.02 -32.30 1.01
CA ALA A 35 10.04 -31.40 1.56
C ALA A 35 9.92 -31.62 3.07
N LYS A 36 9.87 -30.53 3.85
CA LYS A 36 9.55 -30.61 5.28
C LYS A 36 8.24 -29.90 5.54
N THR A 37 7.32 -30.60 6.21
CA THR A 37 6.02 -30.06 6.61
C THR A 37 5.96 -29.93 8.12
N ILE A 38 5.59 -28.73 8.59
CA ILE A 38 5.48 -28.42 10.02
C ILE A 38 4.12 -27.82 10.33
N LYS A 39 3.65 -28.03 11.56
CA LYS A 39 2.49 -27.33 12.09
C LYS A 39 2.91 -25.96 12.58
N THR A 40 2.01 -24.99 12.45
CA THR A 40 2.16 -23.66 13.03
C THR A 40 1.28 -23.54 14.28
N SER A 41 1.51 -22.51 15.08
CA SER A 41 0.72 -22.21 16.29
C SER A 41 0.23 -20.77 16.23
N PHE A 42 -1.09 -20.57 16.37
CA PHE A 42 -1.67 -19.24 16.39
C PHE A 42 -1.25 -18.48 17.66
N GLU A 43 -0.95 -17.20 17.48
CA GLU A 43 -0.64 -16.27 18.55
C GLU A 43 -1.21 -14.89 18.24
N LEU A 44 -1.79 -14.27 19.27
CA LEU A 44 -2.33 -12.91 19.22
C LEU A 44 -1.28 -11.91 19.67
N ILE A 45 -1.08 -10.85 18.89
CA ILE A 45 -0.16 -9.76 19.22
C ILE A 45 -0.88 -8.79 20.15
N PRO A 46 -0.29 -8.43 21.30
CA PRO A 46 -0.96 -7.56 22.27
C PRO A 46 -0.91 -6.08 21.91
N ASP A 47 0.06 -5.65 21.09
CA ASP A 47 0.32 -4.24 20.80
C ASP A 47 0.84 -4.03 19.37
N ILE A 48 0.34 -3.00 18.68
CA ILE A 48 0.67 -2.67 17.29
C ILE A 48 2.16 -2.33 17.09
N GLU A 49 2.83 -1.81 18.11
CA GLU A 49 4.24 -1.43 18.08
C GLU A 49 5.17 -2.62 18.40
N THR A 50 4.62 -3.81 18.72
CA THR A 50 5.43 -5.01 19.03
C THR A 50 6.36 -5.39 17.88
N TYR A 51 5.88 -5.22 16.63
CA TYR A 51 6.60 -5.51 15.40
C TYR A 51 6.43 -4.36 14.40
N GLN A 52 7.50 -4.02 13.70
CA GLN A 52 7.42 -3.12 12.55
C GLN A 52 7.01 -3.92 11.32
N ARG A 53 5.78 -3.74 10.85
CA ARG A 53 5.23 -4.42 9.66
C ARG A 53 5.05 -3.44 8.50
N PRO A 54 5.31 -3.83 7.25
CA PRO A 54 5.10 -2.99 6.07
C PRO A 54 3.63 -2.92 5.66
N SER A 55 2.77 -2.46 6.57
CA SER A 55 1.35 -2.21 6.34
C SER A 55 1.00 -0.78 6.72
N TRP A 56 0.01 -0.20 6.04
CA TRP A 56 -0.50 1.15 6.32
C TRP A 56 -1.02 1.29 7.75
N CYS A 57 -1.64 0.23 8.26
CA CYS A 57 -2.40 0.25 9.52
C CYS A 57 -1.51 -0.06 10.74
N ASN A 58 -0.21 -0.28 10.54
CA ASN A 58 0.72 -0.67 11.58
C ASN A 58 1.35 0.53 12.33
N ASP A 59 0.51 1.37 12.94
CA ASP A 59 0.96 2.41 13.87
C ASP A 59 -0.07 2.70 14.97
N ALA A 60 0.36 3.39 16.03
CA ALA A 60 -0.48 3.69 17.19
C ALA A 60 -1.57 4.75 16.94
N ASP A 61 -1.62 5.40 15.78
CA ASP A 61 -2.68 6.36 15.45
C ASP A 61 -3.88 5.64 14.83
N TYR A 62 -4.73 5.10 15.71
CA TYR A 62 -5.90 4.33 15.29
C TYR A 62 -6.88 5.12 14.41
N THR A 63 -6.82 6.46 14.43
CA THR A 63 -7.72 7.29 13.62
C THR A 63 -7.43 7.17 12.12
N SER A 64 -6.27 6.59 11.77
CA SER A 64 -5.87 6.26 10.41
C SER A 64 -6.14 4.80 10.01
N TRP A 65 -6.62 3.99 10.96
CA TRP A 65 -6.94 2.57 10.74
C TRP A 65 -8.26 2.41 9.97
N PRO A 66 -8.47 1.24 9.35
CA PRO A 66 -9.76 0.79 8.84
C PRO A 66 -10.89 0.96 9.86
N GLU A 67 -12.05 1.38 9.35
CA GLU A 67 -13.28 1.54 10.11
C GLU A 67 -14.25 0.40 9.79
N TRP A 68 -14.75 -0.28 10.82
CA TRP A 68 -15.86 -1.22 10.75
C TRP A 68 -17.10 -0.57 11.33
N GLY A 69 -18.05 -0.21 10.47
CA GLY A 69 -19.32 0.36 10.91
C GLY A 69 -20.14 -0.67 11.69
N VAL A 70 -20.66 -0.28 12.86
CA VAL A 70 -21.44 -1.18 13.72
C VAL A 70 -22.95 -0.94 13.70
N GLY A 71 -23.41 0.11 12.99
CA GLY A 71 -24.83 0.42 12.86
C GLY A 71 -25.52 0.87 14.16
N ALA A 72 -26.85 0.88 14.11
CA ALA A 72 -27.71 1.17 15.27
C ALA A 72 -27.89 -0.08 16.15
N VAL A 73 -28.35 0.11 17.39
CA VAL A 73 -28.73 -1.02 18.26
C VAL A 73 -29.78 -1.90 17.59
N GLY A 74 -29.51 -3.20 17.52
CA GLY A 74 -30.31 -4.21 16.82
C GLY A 74 -29.84 -4.52 15.39
N GLU A 75 -28.88 -3.77 14.84
CA GLU A 75 -28.32 -4.04 13.52
C GLU A 75 -27.16 -5.04 13.56
N ALA A 76 -26.95 -5.67 12.40
CA ALA A 76 -25.76 -6.44 12.07
C ALA A 76 -25.09 -5.82 10.83
N LYS A 77 -23.77 -5.75 10.81
CA LYS A 77 -23.00 -5.31 9.64
C LYS A 77 -21.91 -6.32 9.33
N ASP A 78 -21.75 -6.62 8.05
CA ASP A 78 -20.68 -7.50 7.58
C ASP A 78 -19.31 -6.88 7.90
N PHE A 79 -18.33 -7.74 8.15
CA PHE A 79 -16.93 -7.35 8.13
C PHE A 79 -16.55 -6.79 6.75
N ILE A 80 -15.50 -5.98 6.69
CA ILE A 80 -15.12 -5.26 5.48
C ILE A 80 -14.96 -6.20 4.26
N ASN A 81 -14.54 -7.45 4.50
CA ASN A 81 -14.62 -8.52 3.53
C ASN A 81 -15.85 -9.42 3.82
N PRO A 82 -16.98 -9.24 3.12
CA PRO A 82 -18.18 -10.03 3.37
C PRO A 82 -17.98 -11.53 3.04
N ARG A 83 -16.93 -11.89 2.28
CA ARG A 83 -16.62 -13.30 1.95
C ARG A 83 -16.14 -14.11 3.16
N ILE A 84 -15.68 -13.43 4.22
CA ILE A 84 -15.23 -14.06 5.46
C ILE A 84 -16.43 -14.53 6.29
N GLY A 85 -17.61 -13.95 6.06
CA GLY A 85 -18.85 -14.35 6.72
C GLY A 85 -18.96 -13.89 8.18
N ILE A 86 -18.00 -13.10 8.67
CA ILE A 86 -18.05 -12.48 10.00
C ILE A 86 -18.96 -11.25 9.96
N LYS A 87 -19.77 -11.06 11.01
CA LYS A 87 -20.56 -9.84 11.22
C LYS A 87 -20.31 -9.25 12.59
N ASN A 88 -20.41 -7.94 12.72
CA ASN A 88 -20.62 -7.34 14.04
C ASN A 88 -22.13 -7.28 14.31
N LEU A 89 -22.48 -7.46 15.58
CA LEU A 89 -23.82 -7.37 16.12
C LEU A 89 -23.86 -6.29 17.18
N ARG A 90 -24.76 -5.33 17.02
CA ARG A 90 -24.94 -4.24 17.97
C ARG A 90 -26.07 -4.54 18.93
N SER A 91 -25.83 -5.40 19.93
CA SER A 91 -26.88 -5.89 20.83
C SER A 91 -27.33 -4.85 21.88
N ALA A 92 -26.51 -3.86 22.22
CA ALA A 92 -26.87 -2.75 23.10
C ALA A 92 -26.00 -1.51 22.86
N ALA A 93 -26.37 -0.35 23.43
CA ALA A 93 -25.61 0.89 23.30
C ALA A 93 -24.16 0.79 23.85
N ALA A 94 -23.91 -0.13 24.79
CA ALA A 94 -22.58 -0.39 25.33
C ALA A 94 -22.08 -1.81 25.04
N ARG A 95 -22.62 -2.47 24.00
CA ARG A 95 -22.22 -3.84 23.65
C ARG A 95 -22.10 -4.01 22.14
N ILE A 96 -20.97 -4.56 21.71
CA ILE A 96 -20.75 -5.02 20.34
C ILE A 96 -20.22 -6.43 20.45
N GLU A 97 -20.83 -7.33 19.70
CA GLU A 97 -20.42 -8.72 19.60
C GLU A 97 -20.06 -9.04 18.15
N ILE A 98 -19.28 -10.08 17.95
CA ILE A 98 -18.94 -10.59 16.63
C ILE A 98 -19.64 -11.94 16.46
N ASP A 99 -20.46 -12.05 15.43
CA ASP A 99 -20.96 -13.32 14.89
C ASP A 99 -19.88 -13.89 13.98
N ALA A 100 -19.20 -14.93 14.45
CA ALA A 100 -18.06 -15.53 13.78
C ALA A 100 -18.46 -16.70 12.87
N ASN A 101 -19.68 -17.22 13.02
CA ASN A 101 -20.14 -18.43 12.33
C ASN A 101 -21.36 -18.20 11.42
N GLY A 102 -21.96 -17.00 11.46
CA GLY A 102 -23.09 -16.59 10.66
C GLY A 102 -24.47 -17.02 11.19
N ASP A 103 -24.59 -17.46 12.45
CA ASP A 103 -25.85 -17.90 13.05
C ASP A 103 -26.72 -16.76 13.61
N GLY A 104 -26.24 -15.52 13.52
CA GLY A 104 -26.92 -14.32 14.00
C GLY A 104 -26.78 -14.09 15.52
N LYS A 105 -25.89 -14.82 16.20
CA LYS A 105 -25.60 -14.64 17.64
C LYS A 105 -24.17 -14.15 17.85
N GLY A 106 -23.97 -13.46 18.96
CA GLY A 106 -22.66 -12.98 19.35
C GLY A 106 -21.80 -14.14 19.89
N ASP A 107 -20.66 -14.38 19.27
CA ASP A 107 -19.66 -15.36 19.70
C ASP A 107 -18.51 -14.70 20.49
N VAL A 108 -18.15 -13.46 20.16
CA VAL A 108 -17.01 -12.74 20.75
C VAL A 108 -17.41 -11.32 21.13
N ASP A 109 -17.29 -10.95 22.41
CA ASP A 109 -17.49 -9.57 22.86
C ASP A 109 -16.31 -8.66 22.46
N VAL A 110 -16.62 -7.46 21.95
CA VAL A 110 -15.62 -6.43 21.64
C VAL A 110 -15.55 -5.41 22.79
N PRO A 111 -14.38 -5.22 23.44
CA PRO A 111 -14.25 -4.27 24.54
C PRO A 111 -14.47 -2.82 24.11
N LEU A 112 -15.47 -2.14 24.68
CA LEU A 112 -15.77 -0.73 24.40
C LEU A 112 -15.11 0.21 25.43
N THR A 113 -13.80 0.09 25.58
CA THR A 113 -13.05 0.79 26.63
C THR A 113 -12.43 2.11 26.19
N GLY A 114 -12.44 2.40 24.88
CA GLY A 114 -11.63 3.47 24.28
C GLY A 114 -10.12 3.16 24.24
N ASN A 115 -9.68 2.01 24.76
CA ASN A 115 -8.30 1.53 24.64
C ASN A 115 -8.20 0.45 23.57
N ILE A 116 -7.02 0.37 22.94
CA ILE A 116 -6.69 -0.69 22.00
C ILE A 116 -6.71 -2.03 22.74
N SER A 117 -7.53 -2.95 22.25
CA SER A 117 -7.76 -4.25 22.86
C SER A 117 -7.60 -5.36 21.82
N PRO A 118 -6.83 -6.42 22.11
CA PRO A 118 -6.69 -7.55 21.21
C PRO A 118 -7.93 -8.45 21.29
N VAL A 119 -8.43 -8.87 20.13
CA VAL A 119 -9.63 -9.71 19.96
C VAL A 119 -9.25 -10.92 19.10
N HIS A 120 -9.50 -12.11 19.61
CA HIS A 120 -9.33 -13.37 18.88
C HIS A 120 -10.69 -13.88 18.44
N ILE A 121 -10.82 -14.13 17.15
CA ILE A 121 -12.04 -14.61 16.51
C ILE A 121 -11.75 -15.97 15.91
N ARG A 122 -12.58 -16.96 16.21
CA ARG A 122 -12.58 -18.25 15.52
C ARG A 122 -13.79 -18.33 14.61
N PHE A 123 -13.58 -18.24 13.30
CA PHE A 123 -14.65 -18.06 12.32
C PHE A 123 -14.70 -19.17 11.29
N GLY A 124 -15.85 -19.36 10.65
CA GLY A 124 -16.08 -20.38 9.62
C GLY A 124 -16.90 -21.57 10.12
N PRO A 125 -17.28 -22.49 9.21
CA PRO A 125 -18.15 -23.61 9.56
C PRO A 125 -17.42 -24.60 10.47
N LYS A 126 -18.20 -25.30 11.29
CA LYS A 126 -17.67 -26.27 12.26
C LYS A 126 -16.76 -27.31 11.61
N GLY A 127 -15.55 -27.48 12.14
CA GLY A 127 -14.51 -28.36 11.61
C GLY A 127 -13.64 -27.74 10.51
N MET A 128 -13.95 -26.52 10.05
CA MET A 128 -13.12 -25.72 9.15
C MET A 128 -12.91 -24.30 9.72
N GLU A 129 -13.07 -24.14 11.03
CA GLU A 129 -12.89 -22.84 11.67
C GLU A 129 -11.45 -22.36 11.47
N ARG A 130 -11.23 -21.06 11.43
CA ARG A 130 -9.92 -20.40 11.29
C ARG A 130 -9.75 -19.37 12.39
N ASP A 131 -8.50 -19.09 12.73
CA ASP A 131 -8.16 -18.11 13.77
C ASP A 131 -7.85 -16.76 13.10
N LEU A 132 -8.53 -15.70 13.51
CA LEU A 132 -8.29 -14.31 13.11
C LEU A 132 -7.99 -13.49 14.36
N GLY A 133 -6.97 -12.64 14.30
CA GLY A 133 -6.62 -11.74 15.40
C GLY A 133 -6.70 -10.28 14.96
N LEU A 134 -7.41 -9.46 15.73
CA LEU A 134 -7.53 -8.02 15.50
C LEU A 134 -7.14 -7.23 16.76
N LEU A 135 -6.51 -6.08 16.58
CA LEU A 135 -6.52 -5.01 17.58
C LEU A 135 -7.75 -4.17 17.28
N THR A 136 -8.57 -3.90 18.28
CA THR A 136 -9.80 -3.10 18.12
C THR A 136 -9.81 -1.94 19.10
N VAL A 137 -10.41 -0.81 18.69
CA VAL A 137 -10.64 0.34 19.55
C VAL A 137 -11.88 1.11 19.08
N THR A 138 -12.60 1.71 20.00
CA THR A 138 -13.74 2.59 19.72
C THR A 138 -13.28 4.04 19.66
N GLY A 139 -13.88 4.86 18.81
CA GLY A 139 -13.63 6.30 18.84
C GLY A 139 -14.10 6.97 20.14
N ILE A 140 -13.62 8.19 20.38
CA ILE A 140 -13.91 8.99 21.57
C ILE A 140 -14.55 10.33 21.19
N GLU A 141 -15.09 11.06 22.18
CA GLU A 141 -15.79 12.33 21.94
C GLU A 141 -14.91 13.44 21.36
N LYS A 142 -13.60 13.36 21.62
CA LYS A 142 -12.60 14.31 21.11
C LYS A 142 -11.47 13.55 20.44
N ASP A 143 -11.77 13.08 19.24
CA ASP A 143 -10.81 12.49 18.33
C ASP A 143 -10.22 13.52 17.37
N ARG A 144 -9.18 13.14 16.65
CA ARG A 144 -8.55 13.98 15.64
C ARG A 144 -8.43 13.22 14.33
N TYR A 145 -9.07 13.72 13.28
CA TYR A 145 -8.97 13.16 11.94
C TYR A 145 -8.33 14.18 11.00
N GLN A 146 -7.15 13.85 10.46
CA GLN A 146 -6.40 14.74 9.55
C GLN A 146 -6.19 16.18 10.05
N GLY A 147 -6.03 16.33 11.35
CA GLY A 147 -5.85 17.63 11.97
C GLY A 147 -7.11 18.26 12.56
N VAL A 148 -8.30 17.77 12.19
CA VAL A 148 -9.63 18.30 12.59
C VAL A 148 -10.13 17.56 13.84
N GLU A 149 -10.60 18.29 14.85
CA GLU A 149 -11.26 17.69 16.03
C GLU A 149 -12.65 17.17 15.64
N VAL A 150 -12.96 15.93 16.02
CA VAL A 150 -14.19 15.24 15.66
C VAL A 150 -14.72 14.38 16.82
N ASP A 151 -16.04 14.31 16.95
CA ASP A 151 -16.69 13.31 17.81
C ASP A 151 -16.83 11.99 17.05
N ARG A 152 -16.08 10.98 17.48
CA ARG A 152 -16.15 9.61 16.97
C ARG A 152 -16.62 8.63 18.04
N SER A 153 -17.19 9.13 19.13
CA SER A 153 -17.75 8.30 20.17
C SER A 153 -18.91 7.47 19.63
N ILE A 154 -19.06 6.28 20.22
CA ILE A 154 -20.16 5.39 19.88
C ILE A 154 -21.47 5.94 20.48
N ARG A 155 -22.53 5.95 19.68
CA ARG A 155 -23.89 6.36 20.07
C ARG A 155 -24.87 5.19 19.87
N THR A 156 -26.15 5.42 20.17
CA THR A 156 -27.20 4.39 20.04
C THR A 156 -27.58 4.17 18.58
N GLU A 157 -27.58 5.25 17.81
CA GLU A 157 -27.97 5.30 16.40
C GLU A 157 -26.83 4.99 15.43
N ARG A 158 -25.57 5.07 15.90
CA ARG A 158 -24.38 4.81 15.08
C ARG A 158 -23.15 4.54 15.93
N GLY A 159 -22.16 3.87 15.34
CA GLY A 159 -20.84 3.72 15.92
C GLY A 159 -19.84 3.18 14.90
N GLN A 160 -18.56 3.24 15.26
CA GLN A 160 -17.46 2.71 14.46
C GLN A 160 -16.48 1.98 15.38
N LEU A 161 -15.97 0.85 14.89
CA LEU A 161 -14.80 0.17 15.43
C LEU A 161 -13.61 0.42 14.52
N PHE A 162 -12.49 0.84 15.09
CA PHE A 162 -11.22 0.90 14.39
C PHE A 162 -10.49 -0.41 14.61
N PHE A 163 -9.87 -0.95 13.56
CA PHE A 163 -9.16 -2.22 13.69
C PHE A 163 -7.86 -2.27 12.91
N ALA A 164 -6.92 -3.06 13.43
CA ALA A 164 -5.64 -3.37 12.81
C ALA A 164 -5.31 -4.86 12.98
N PRO A 165 -4.48 -5.45 12.10
CA PRO A 165 -4.20 -6.88 12.16
C PRO A 165 -3.37 -7.21 13.39
N ALA A 166 -3.72 -8.29 14.09
CA ALA A 166 -3.04 -8.76 15.31
C ALA A 166 -2.79 -10.27 15.32
N GLY A 167 -3.41 -11.00 14.40
CA GLY A 167 -3.23 -12.43 14.26
C GLY A 167 -1.83 -12.75 13.74
N SER A 168 -1.26 -13.83 14.26
CA SER A 168 -0.06 -14.41 13.68
C SER A 168 -0.02 -15.91 13.90
N VAL A 169 0.77 -16.61 13.10
CA VAL A 169 1.15 -18.00 13.36
C VAL A 169 2.67 -18.11 13.48
N THR A 170 3.13 -18.95 14.41
CA THR A 170 4.55 -19.18 14.67
C THR A 170 4.96 -20.60 14.30
N ALA A 171 6.20 -20.76 13.86
CA ALA A 171 6.78 -22.05 13.52
C ALA A 171 8.32 -22.02 13.62
N MET A 172 8.96 -23.19 13.50
CA MET A 172 10.42 -23.33 13.47
C MET A 172 10.86 -23.89 12.12
N ILE A 173 11.66 -23.12 11.37
CA ILE A 173 12.35 -23.61 10.16
C ILE A 173 13.75 -24.03 10.59
N GLU A 174 14.00 -25.34 10.60
CA GLU A 174 15.20 -25.92 11.23
C GLU A 174 15.33 -25.47 12.70
N LYS A 175 16.15 -24.46 12.99
CA LYS A 175 16.37 -23.87 14.32
C LYS A 175 16.00 -22.38 14.39
N THR A 176 15.43 -21.84 13.32
CA THR A 176 15.13 -20.42 13.21
C THR A 176 13.62 -20.22 13.38
N PRO A 177 13.18 -19.46 14.41
CA PRO A 177 11.77 -19.15 14.56
C PRO A 177 11.32 -18.24 13.42
N ILE A 178 10.10 -18.46 12.97
CA ILE A 178 9.40 -17.55 12.07
C ILE A 178 8.02 -17.21 12.65
N ARG A 179 7.52 -16.02 12.33
CA ARG A 179 6.15 -15.61 12.63
C ARG A 179 5.54 -14.95 11.41
N ILE A 180 4.41 -15.47 10.96
CA ILE A 180 3.66 -15.00 9.80
C ILE A 180 2.44 -14.22 10.31
N PHE A 181 2.20 -13.04 9.75
CA PHE A 181 1.11 -12.12 10.12
C PHE A 181 0.05 -12.12 9.01
N ASP A 182 -1.23 -12.20 9.39
CA ASP A 182 -2.38 -11.97 8.51
C ASP A 182 -2.62 -10.45 8.46
N ASP A 183 -1.89 -9.77 7.59
CA ASP A 183 -1.97 -8.31 7.42
C ASP A 183 -2.95 -7.93 6.30
N ASN A 184 -3.41 -8.90 5.50
CA ASN A 184 -4.41 -8.70 4.46
C ASN A 184 -5.87 -8.89 4.94
N PHE A 185 -6.06 -9.40 6.16
CA PHE A 185 -7.34 -9.66 6.84
C PHE A 185 -8.18 -10.78 6.24
N ASP A 186 -7.59 -11.80 5.62
CA ASP A 186 -8.34 -12.90 5.00
C ASP A 186 -8.46 -14.14 5.91
N GLY A 187 -7.81 -14.13 7.08
CA GLY A 187 -7.78 -15.22 8.04
C GLY A 187 -6.98 -16.43 7.57
N ALA A 188 -6.15 -16.28 6.55
CA ALA A 188 -5.10 -17.20 6.15
C ALA A 188 -3.75 -16.56 6.45
N TYR A 189 -2.79 -17.36 6.92
CA TYR A 189 -1.45 -16.86 7.24
C TYR A 189 -0.45 -17.26 6.15
N GLY A 190 0.08 -16.26 5.46
CA GLY A 190 0.94 -16.38 4.30
C GLY A 190 0.09 -16.53 3.03
N TYR A 191 0.27 -17.65 2.32
CA TYR A 191 -0.42 -17.87 1.06
C TYR A 191 -1.06 -19.26 0.97
N ASP A 192 -2.37 -19.32 0.82
CA ASP A 192 -3.05 -20.53 0.35
C ASP A 192 -3.31 -20.42 -1.16
N HIS A 193 -2.87 -21.42 -1.93
CA HIS A 193 -3.11 -21.59 -3.39
C HIS A 193 -4.56 -21.37 -3.87
N ARG A 194 -5.52 -21.37 -2.95
CA ARG A 194 -6.95 -21.21 -3.19
C ARG A 194 -7.49 -19.79 -2.96
N ASN A 195 -6.72 -18.93 -2.29
CA ASN A 195 -7.10 -17.56 -1.94
C ASN A 195 -6.19 -16.52 -2.63
N SER A 196 -6.56 -15.24 -2.53
CA SER A 196 -5.83 -14.12 -3.12
C SER A 196 -4.47 -13.92 -2.45
N TYR A 197 -3.40 -13.75 -3.23
CA TYR A 197 -2.01 -13.52 -2.77
C TYR A 197 -1.82 -12.26 -1.91
N TRP A 198 -2.73 -11.32 -2.08
CA TRP A 198 -2.78 -10.00 -1.48
C TRP A 198 -4.20 -9.50 -1.71
N MET A 199 -4.62 -8.53 -0.91
CA MET A 199 -5.91 -7.86 -1.09
C MET A 199 -5.69 -6.45 -1.61
N ALA A 200 -6.60 -5.99 -2.45
CA ALA A 200 -6.61 -4.64 -2.98
C ALA A 200 -7.79 -3.91 -2.37
N TRP A 201 -7.54 -2.75 -1.77
CA TRP A 201 -8.55 -1.99 -1.06
C TRP A 201 -8.72 -0.61 -1.63
N ARG A 202 -9.99 -0.20 -1.73
CA ARG A 202 -10.39 1.13 -2.15
C ARG A 202 -10.64 2.02 -0.94
N TRP A 203 -9.55 2.48 -0.32
CA TRP A 203 -9.62 3.43 0.79
C TRP A 203 -9.81 4.89 0.35
N THR A 204 -10.36 5.71 1.25
CA THR A 204 -10.39 7.17 1.08
C THR A 204 -8.97 7.74 0.99
N GLY A 205 -8.80 8.75 0.14
CA GLY A 205 -7.51 9.40 -0.13
C GLY A 205 -6.71 8.81 -1.29
N LEU A 206 -7.27 7.80 -1.97
CA LEU A 206 -6.82 7.35 -3.30
C LEU A 206 -7.51 8.19 -4.40
N ARG A 207 -6.88 8.28 -5.57
CA ARG A 207 -7.25 9.21 -6.64
C ARG A 207 -8.28 8.65 -7.60
N TYR A 208 -9.42 8.15 -7.11
CA TYR A 208 -10.43 7.49 -7.95
C TYR A 208 -10.94 8.32 -9.13
N GLU A 209 -11.03 9.63 -8.93
CA GLU A 209 -11.58 10.55 -9.91
C GLU A 209 -10.60 10.77 -11.08
N HIS A 210 -9.33 10.41 -10.87
CA HIS A 210 -8.29 10.42 -11.88
C HIS A 210 -7.96 9.01 -12.39
N ASP A 211 -7.93 8.02 -11.50
CA ASP A 211 -7.67 6.62 -11.78
C ASP A 211 -8.66 5.71 -11.00
N PRO A 212 -9.74 5.23 -11.64
CA PRO A 212 -10.78 4.45 -10.98
C PRO A 212 -10.34 3.03 -10.60
N VAL A 213 -9.10 2.63 -10.92
CA VAL A 213 -8.51 1.34 -10.55
C VAL A 213 -7.36 1.46 -9.56
N GLU A 214 -7.05 2.67 -9.05
CA GLU A 214 -6.03 2.84 -8.01
C GLU A 214 -6.48 2.17 -6.71
N GLU A 215 -5.69 1.22 -6.22
CA GLU A 215 -6.01 0.40 -5.05
C GLU A 215 -4.79 0.30 -4.14
N GLN A 216 -5.01 0.23 -2.83
CA GLN A 216 -3.97 -0.05 -1.86
C GLN A 216 -3.82 -1.57 -1.71
N PRO A 217 -2.65 -2.15 -2.05
CA PRO A 217 -2.39 -3.53 -1.74
C PRO A 217 -2.14 -3.74 -0.24
N GLU A 218 -2.57 -4.88 0.28
CA GLU A 218 -2.20 -5.43 1.58
C GLU A 218 -1.71 -6.85 1.39
N ILE A 219 -0.59 -7.19 2.04
CA ILE A 219 0.06 -8.49 1.95
C ILE A 219 0.48 -8.94 3.34
N ASP A 220 0.39 -10.23 3.58
CA ASP A 220 0.93 -10.86 4.77
C ASP A 220 2.42 -10.62 4.91
N CYS A 221 2.88 -10.64 6.15
CA CYS A 221 4.25 -10.35 6.48
C CYS A 221 4.87 -11.45 7.33
N VAL A 222 6.18 -11.45 7.46
CA VAL A 222 6.91 -12.44 8.26
C VAL A 222 8.10 -11.83 8.99
N THR A 223 8.28 -12.23 10.24
CA THR A 223 9.55 -12.04 10.96
C THR A 223 10.34 -13.34 10.96
N VAL A 224 11.66 -13.21 10.93
CA VAL A 224 12.60 -14.34 10.91
C VAL A 224 13.61 -14.16 12.04
N GLY A 225 13.85 -15.23 12.79
CA GLY A 225 14.70 -15.21 13.96
C GLY A 225 14.14 -14.28 15.04
N GLY A 226 15.02 -13.51 15.69
CA GLY A 226 14.66 -12.50 16.68
C GLY A 226 14.29 -11.13 16.09
N SER A 227 14.09 -11.02 14.77
CA SER A 227 13.80 -9.72 14.14
C SER A 227 12.47 -9.14 14.63
N LYS A 228 12.51 -7.85 14.99
CA LYS A 228 11.32 -7.04 15.28
C LYS A 228 10.71 -6.43 14.02
N ARG A 229 11.45 -6.42 12.91
CA ARG A 229 11.00 -5.93 11.60
C ARG A 229 10.50 -7.12 10.79
N ALA A 230 9.24 -7.06 10.38
CA ALA A 230 8.67 -7.98 9.42
C ALA A 230 8.98 -7.50 8.00
N ARG A 231 9.05 -8.46 7.08
CA ARG A 231 9.17 -8.25 5.64
C ARG A 231 7.95 -8.89 4.95
N PRO A 232 7.60 -8.52 3.71
CA PRO A 232 6.47 -9.14 3.04
C PRO A 232 6.66 -10.67 2.94
N TRP A 233 5.57 -11.41 3.09
CA TRP A 233 5.54 -12.84 2.84
C TRP A 233 5.85 -13.09 1.36
N SER A 234 6.69 -14.07 1.11
CA SER A 234 7.08 -14.45 -0.24
C SER A 234 7.24 -15.96 -0.34
N ASP A 235 6.90 -16.50 -1.51
CA ASP A 235 7.07 -17.92 -1.83
C ASP A 235 8.54 -18.37 -1.72
N GLN A 236 9.50 -17.48 -1.94
CA GLN A 236 10.92 -17.76 -1.73
C GLN A 236 11.54 -16.74 -0.79
N MET A 237 12.17 -17.23 0.26
CA MET A 237 12.77 -16.37 1.27
C MET A 237 14.05 -16.94 1.84
N GLN A 238 14.94 -16.03 2.24
CA GLN A 238 16.15 -16.39 2.96
C GLN A 238 15.89 -16.51 4.46
N ILE A 239 16.09 -17.70 5.03
CA ILE A 239 16.05 -17.96 6.48
C ILE A 239 17.46 -18.34 6.94
N ASP A 240 18.05 -17.52 7.81
CA ASP A 240 19.41 -17.72 8.34
C ASP A 240 20.46 -18.01 7.25
N GLY A 241 20.51 -17.13 6.24
CA GLY A 241 21.46 -17.23 5.14
C GLY A 241 21.08 -18.23 4.03
N LYS A 242 20.10 -19.12 4.23
CA LYS A 242 19.71 -20.15 3.25
C LYS A 242 18.37 -19.84 2.59
N TRP A 243 18.25 -20.14 1.30
CA TRP A 243 17.00 -19.96 0.56
C TRP A 243 16.08 -21.15 0.73
N TYR A 244 14.80 -20.85 0.90
CA TYR A 244 13.73 -21.84 0.95
C TYR A 244 12.57 -21.39 0.08
N GLN A 245 11.93 -22.35 -0.59
CA GLN A 245 10.60 -22.23 -1.16
C GLN A 245 9.59 -22.62 -0.08
N PHE A 246 8.47 -21.89 0.01
CA PHE A 246 7.40 -22.13 0.97
C PHE A 246 6.07 -22.40 0.27
N LYS A 247 5.20 -23.10 0.99
CA LYS A 247 3.79 -23.26 0.68
C LYS A 247 3.01 -23.34 1.99
N CYS A 248 2.05 -22.44 2.20
CA CYS A 248 1.10 -22.58 3.30
C CYS A 248 -0.08 -23.44 2.85
N ASP A 249 -0.53 -24.29 3.76
CA ASP A 249 -1.70 -25.14 3.60
C ASP A 249 -2.61 -24.96 4.82
N ASP A 250 -3.90 -25.27 4.65
CA ASP A 250 -4.91 -25.18 5.73
C ASP A 250 -4.90 -23.79 6.41
N TYR A 251 -4.98 -22.74 5.58
CA TYR A 251 -5.01 -21.34 6.03
C TYR A 251 -3.81 -20.94 6.90
N GLY A 252 -2.64 -21.56 6.67
CA GLY A 252 -1.42 -21.26 7.40
C GLY A 252 -1.23 -22.07 8.68
N ARG A 253 -2.11 -23.04 8.98
CA ARG A 253 -1.91 -24.02 10.08
C ARG A 253 -0.80 -25.01 9.82
N THR A 254 -0.50 -25.22 8.55
CA THR A 254 0.58 -26.09 8.09
C THR A 254 1.45 -25.34 7.11
N LEU A 255 2.76 -25.47 7.27
CA LEU A 255 3.75 -24.87 6.38
C LEU A 255 4.64 -25.97 5.82
N THR A 256 4.73 -26.05 4.50
CA THR A 256 5.68 -26.92 3.81
C THR A 256 6.79 -26.06 3.23
N TYR A 257 8.04 -26.51 3.36
CA TYR A 257 9.20 -25.81 2.82
C TYR A 257 10.22 -26.75 2.18
N TRP A 258 10.95 -26.21 1.19
CA TRP A 258 12.01 -26.89 0.45
C TRP A 258 13.26 -26.01 0.43
N PRO A 259 14.44 -26.52 0.82
CA PRO A 259 15.70 -25.86 0.54
C PRO A 259 15.86 -25.64 -0.97
N ILE A 260 16.29 -24.45 -1.38
CA ILE A 260 16.56 -24.12 -2.79
C ILE A 260 17.85 -23.33 -2.91
N GLN A 261 18.37 -23.20 -4.14
CA GLN A 261 19.53 -22.37 -4.47
C GLN A 261 19.23 -21.58 -5.75
N PRO A 262 18.37 -20.55 -5.68
CA PRO A 262 18.08 -19.74 -6.85
C PRO A 262 19.34 -18.98 -7.27
N ALA A 263 19.49 -18.74 -8.57
CA ALA A 263 20.44 -17.73 -9.03
C ALA A 263 19.95 -16.36 -8.55
N THR A 264 20.80 -15.59 -7.86
CA THR A 264 20.39 -14.30 -7.27
C THR A 264 21.18 -13.14 -7.84
N GLY A 265 20.51 -11.99 -7.95
CA GLY A 265 21.14 -10.68 -8.13
C GLY A 265 20.87 -9.78 -6.93
N THR A 266 21.46 -8.59 -6.96
CA THR A 266 21.23 -7.55 -5.94
C THR A 266 20.26 -6.52 -6.47
N LEU A 267 19.20 -6.23 -5.73
CA LEU A 267 18.28 -5.12 -6.05
C LEU A 267 18.39 -4.04 -4.97
N LYS A 268 18.60 -2.79 -5.42
CA LYS A 268 18.77 -1.62 -4.54
C LYS A 268 17.66 -0.60 -4.80
N LEU A 269 17.34 0.17 -3.78
CA LEU A 269 16.54 1.38 -3.89
C LEU A 269 17.44 2.62 -4.00
N SER A 270 17.23 3.42 -5.04
CA SER A 270 17.69 4.81 -5.10
C SER A 270 16.48 5.72 -4.91
N PHE A 271 16.38 6.35 -3.73
CA PHE A 271 15.25 7.20 -3.39
C PHE A 271 15.67 8.65 -3.18
N LYS A 272 15.02 9.59 -3.86
CA LYS A 272 15.22 11.03 -3.68
C LYS A 272 13.97 11.67 -3.06
N GLY A 273 14.02 12.16 -1.83
CA GLY A 273 12.88 12.87 -1.25
C GLY A 273 13.19 13.46 0.11
N ALA A 274 12.32 14.34 0.59
CA ALA A 274 12.48 15.00 1.89
C ALA A 274 12.38 14.02 3.07
N THR A 275 11.52 13.00 2.94
CA THR A 275 11.32 11.95 3.94
C THR A 275 11.76 10.61 3.37
N LYS A 276 12.49 9.82 4.16
CA LYS A 276 12.88 8.46 3.77
C LYS A 276 11.67 7.51 3.81
N PRO A 277 11.57 6.52 2.91
CA PRO A 277 10.57 5.48 3.03
C PRO A 277 10.72 4.68 4.33
N ALA A 278 9.60 4.20 4.87
CA ALA A 278 9.55 3.24 5.96
C ALA A 278 9.69 1.79 5.46
N PHE A 279 9.20 1.54 4.23
CA PHE A 279 9.37 0.33 3.45
C PHE A 279 9.15 0.65 1.95
N VAL A 280 9.73 -0.18 1.07
CA VAL A 280 9.43 -0.18 -0.37
C VAL A 280 9.41 -1.64 -0.83
N ILE A 281 8.23 -2.15 -1.11
CA ILE A 281 8.03 -3.54 -1.55
C ILE A 281 8.02 -3.59 -3.06
N VAL A 282 8.83 -4.50 -3.61
CA VAL A 282 8.75 -4.92 -5.02
C VAL A 282 8.09 -6.27 -5.14
N ARG A 283 7.46 -6.51 -6.29
CA ARG A 283 6.89 -7.79 -6.68
C ARG A 283 7.53 -8.26 -7.98
N GLY A 284 7.73 -9.58 -8.14
CA GLY A 284 8.09 -10.13 -9.43
C GLY A 284 7.02 -9.81 -10.49
N ALA A 285 7.49 -9.44 -11.68
CA ALA A 285 6.66 -8.97 -12.80
C ALA A 285 6.46 -10.04 -13.88
N ASP A 286 7.22 -11.12 -13.82
CA ASP A 286 7.06 -12.30 -14.67
C ASP A 286 6.22 -13.38 -13.94
N LYS A 287 5.71 -14.35 -14.71
CA LYS A 287 4.79 -15.39 -14.21
C LYS A 287 5.43 -16.29 -13.16
N ASP A 288 6.74 -16.51 -13.25
CA ASP A 288 7.44 -17.44 -12.36
C ASP A 288 7.78 -16.78 -11.02
N ASN A 289 7.90 -15.45 -11.01
CA ASN A 289 8.23 -14.65 -9.84
C ASN A 289 7.05 -13.81 -9.30
N ASP A 290 5.83 -13.94 -9.83
CA ASP A 290 4.70 -13.10 -9.45
C ASP A 290 4.23 -13.28 -7.99
N LYS A 291 4.83 -14.22 -7.26
CA LYS A 291 4.64 -14.51 -5.82
C LYS A 291 5.85 -14.11 -4.98
N LEU A 292 6.83 -13.47 -5.61
CA LEU A 292 8.03 -13.00 -4.96
C LEU A 292 7.85 -11.55 -4.54
N PHE A 293 8.02 -11.29 -3.25
CA PHE A 293 7.86 -9.98 -2.65
C PHE A 293 9.04 -9.67 -1.76
N PHE A 294 9.60 -8.48 -1.90
CA PHE A 294 10.78 -8.10 -1.12
C PHE A 294 10.74 -6.63 -0.73
N ASP A 295 11.10 -6.33 0.52
CA ASP A 295 11.31 -4.96 0.98
C ASP A 295 12.75 -4.53 0.70
N LEU A 296 12.92 -3.52 -0.16
CA LEU A 296 14.23 -3.02 -0.56
C LEU A 296 14.99 -2.33 0.60
N LEU A 297 14.30 -1.98 1.70
CA LEU A 297 14.95 -1.35 2.84
C LEU A 297 15.69 -2.33 3.74
N ASP A 298 15.38 -3.62 3.68
CA ASP A 298 16.02 -4.64 4.54
C ASP A 298 17.54 -4.73 4.30
N GLY A 299 18.00 -4.40 3.09
CA GLY A 299 19.41 -4.39 2.71
C GLY A 299 20.10 -3.03 2.82
N GLY A 300 19.37 -1.97 3.21
CA GLY A 300 19.88 -0.61 3.24
C GLY A 300 20.53 -0.18 1.90
N SER A 301 21.64 0.55 1.98
CA SER A 301 22.39 0.99 0.78
C SER A 301 23.11 -0.15 0.04
N ALA A 302 23.28 -1.31 0.68
CA ALA A 302 23.85 -2.49 0.04
C ALA A 302 22.83 -3.19 -0.88
N GLY A 303 21.54 -2.97 -0.66
CA GLY A 303 20.45 -3.69 -1.32
C GLY A 303 20.27 -5.11 -0.80
N ILE A 304 19.28 -5.78 -1.36
CA ILE A 304 18.88 -7.13 -0.98
C ILE A 304 19.22 -8.12 -2.09
N GLN A 305 19.44 -9.38 -1.72
CA GLN A 305 19.48 -10.47 -2.68
C GLN A 305 18.06 -10.89 -3.04
N VAL A 306 17.79 -11.02 -4.34
CA VAL A 306 16.53 -11.56 -4.88
C VAL A 306 16.84 -12.55 -5.99
N PRO A 307 15.99 -13.56 -6.23
CA PRO A 307 16.12 -14.43 -7.40
C PRO A 307 16.19 -13.63 -8.70
N GLU A 308 16.94 -14.11 -9.69
CA GLU A 308 16.97 -13.53 -11.03
C GLU A 308 15.55 -13.45 -11.62
N GLY A 309 15.23 -12.32 -12.26
CA GLY A 309 13.89 -12.05 -12.74
C GLY A 309 13.61 -10.56 -12.94
N ARG A 310 12.37 -10.24 -13.26
CA ARG A 310 11.91 -8.86 -13.42
C ARG A 310 11.11 -8.41 -12.21
N TYR A 311 11.39 -7.24 -11.67
CA TYR A 311 10.74 -6.74 -10.46
C TYR A 311 10.18 -5.34 -10.66
N LYS A 312 8.97 -5.09 -10.18
CA LYS A 312 8.35 -3.76 -10.22
C LYS A 312 7.92 -3.32 -8.83
N LEU A 313 7.78 -2.02 -8.64
CA LEU A 313 7.19 -1.47 -7.42
C LEU A 313 5.81 -2.13 -7.21
N PHE A 314 5.60 -2.68 -6.02
CA PHE A 314 4.31 -3.17 -5.58
C PHE A 314 3.61 -2.06 -4.80
N PHE A 315 4.24 -1.58 -3.72
CA PHE A 315 3.89 -0.37 -3.00
C PHE A 315 4.99 -0.01 -2.01
N GLY A 316 4.94 1.20 -1.48
CA GLY A 316 5.81 1.66 -0.39
C GLY A 316 5.06 2.61 0.54
N MET A 317 5.76 3.11 1.54
CA MET A 317 5.22 4.13 2.43
C MET A 317 6.30 5.12 2.86
N LEU A 318 6.00 6.41 2.76
CA LEU A 318 6.74 7.43 3.50
C LEU A 318 6.13 7.57 4.88
N ARG A 319 6.96 7.74 5.92
CA ARG A 319 6.49 7.94 7.28
C ARG A 319 7.45 8.79 8.09
N GLN A 320 6.91 9.73 8.85
CA GLN A 320 7.63 10.44 9.90
C GLN A 320 6.70 10.79 11.07
N GLY A 321 7.29 11.25 12.17
CA GLY A 321 6.54 11.52 13.40
C GLY A 321 6.24 10.26 14.20
N LYS A 322 5.52 10.44 15.31
CA LYS A 322 5.17 9.39 16.27
C LYS A 322 3.74 9.61 16.77
N ARG A 323 3.07 8.52 17.14
CA ARG A 323 1.71 8.55 17.72
C ARG A 323 0.77 9.40 16.87
N ARG A 324 -0.03 10.27 17.48
CA ARG A 324 -1.02 11.15 16.83
C ARG A 324 -0.43 12.26 15.94
N GLU A 325 0.89 12.38 15.85
CA GLU A 325 1.59 13.33 14.95
C GLU A 325 2.19 12.63 13.73
N VAL A 326 1.89 11.34 13.53
CA VAL A 326 2.35 10.60 12.35
C VAL A 326 1.85 11.29 11.09
N GLN A 327 2.77 11.46 10.15
CA GLN A 327 2.52 11.81 8.77
C GLN A 327 2.98 10.64 7.92
N LYS A 328 2.13 10.23 6.98
CA LYS A 328 2.44 9.11 6.10
C LYS A 328 1.76 9.27 4.75
N CYS A 329 2.33 8.65 3.73
CA CYS A 329 1.68 8.51 2.43
C CYS A 329 2.09 7.17 1.83
N LEU A 330 1.21 6.61 1.00
CA LEU A 330 1.55 5.47 0.16
C LEU A 330 2.41 5.93 -1.01
N ILE A 331 3.21 5.00 -1.50
CA ILE A 331 3.90 5.07 -2.78
C ILE A 331 3.30 3.94 -3.62
N LEU A 332 2.58 4.28 -4.70
CA LEU A 332 1.91 3.32 -5.56
C LEU A 332 2.52 3.37 -6.97
N PRO A 333 2.63 2.23 -7.68
CA PRO A 333 3.16 2.22 -9.03
C PRO A 333 2.22 2.92 -10.02
N ALA A 334 2.79 3.56 -11.05
CA ALA A 334 2.01 3.89 -12.23
C ALA A 334 1.58 2.62 -12.95
N LYS A 335 0.46 2.69 -13.68
CA LYS A 335 -0.08 1.56 -14.46
C LYS A 335 0.93 1.01 -15.48
N ASP A 336 1.73 1.89 -16.06
CA ASP A 336 2.73 1.64 -17.09
C ASP A 336 4.17 1.68 -16.54
N MET A 337 4.35 1.60 -15.22
CA MET A 337 5.68 1.57 -14.61
C MET A 337 6.47 0.34 -15.04
N ASP A 338 7.66 0.55 -15.59
CA ASP A 338 8.54 -0.51 -16.05
C ASP A 338 9.10 -1.35 -14.89
N ALA A 339 9.26 -2.65 -15.17
CA ALA A 339 9.97 -3.56 -14.28
C ALA A 339 11.48 -3.46 -14.50
N VAL A 340 12.24 -3.59 -13.41
CA VAL A 340 13.70 -3.64 -13.37
C VAL A 340 14.17 -5.08 -13.55
N ASP A 341 15.11 -5.30 -14.45
CA ASP A 341 15.72 -6.61 -14.68
C ASP A 341 16.84 -6.87 -13.66
N VAL A 342 16.69 -7.93 -12.87
CA VAL A 342 17.73 -8.42 -11.95
C VAL A 342 18.39 -9.63 -12.57
N VAL A 343 19.69 -9.53 -12.83
CA VAL A 343 20.52 -10.59 -13.40
C VAL A 343 21.41 -11.20 -12.34
N ALA A 344 21.62 -12.52 -12.39
CA ALA A 344 22.45 -13.23 -11.42
C ALA A 344 23.85 -12.60 -11.27
N GLY A 345 24.27 -12.38 -10.02
CA GLY A 345 25.56 -11.78 -9.66
C GLY A 345 25.69 -10.28 -9.97
N LYS A 346 24.69 -9.63 -10.59
CA LYS A 346 24.71 -8.19 -10.91
C LYS A 346 23.89 -7.38 -9.91
N THR A 347 24.09 -6.07 -9.94
CA THR A 347 23.27 -5.10 -9.20
C THR A 347 22.32 -4.40 -10.17
N ALA A 348 21.04 -4.37 -9.81
CA ALA A 348 20.03 -3.54 -10.42
C ALA A 348 19.52 -2.50 -9.42
N THR A 349 18.96 -1.41 -9.92
CA THR A 349 18.48 -0.28 -9.08
C THR A 349 17.06 0.09 -9.49
N LEU A 350 16.17 0.17 -8.52
CA LEU A 350 14.87 0.83 -8.66
C LEU A 350 15.01 2.28 -8.22
N GLU A 351 14.70 3.21 -9.11
CA GLU A 351 14.73 4.65 -8.83
C GLU A 351 13.32 5.16 -8.54
N LEU A 352 13.15 5.86 -7.42
CA LEU A 352 11.89 6.47 -7.00
C LEU A 352 12.14 7.85 -6.38
N GLY A 353 11.11 8.67 -6.29
CA GLY A 353 11.16 9.98 -5.64
C GLY A 353 11.21 11.13 -6.63
N GLY A 354 11.93 12.17 -6.21
CA GLY A 354 11.95 13.46 -6.85
C GLY A 354 12.75 13.52 -8.16
N SER A 355 12.58 14.56 -8.97
CA SER A 355 11.72 15.73 -8.67
C SER A 355 10.23 15.37 -8.67
N LEU A 356 9.50 15.86 -7.66
CA LEU A 356 8.07 15.59 -7.50
C LEU A 356 7.25 16.64 -8.26
N GLY A 357 6.14 16.22 -8.85
CA GLY A 357 5.18 17.10 -9.51
C GLY A 357 3.75 16.86 -9.08
N PHE A 358 2.84 17.69 -9.60
CA PHE A 358 1.41 17.46 -9.47
C PHE A 358 0.80 16.93 -10.76
N ASP A 359 -0.20 16.09 -10.56
CA ASP A 359 -1.13 15.61 -11.57
C ASP A 359 -2.53 16.08 -11.17
N PHE A 360 -3.25 16.75 -12.07
CA PHE A 360 -4.49 17.44 -11.73
C PHE A 360 -5.30 17.79 -12.98
N VAL A 361 -6.59 18.11 -12.75
CA VAL A 361 -7.52 18.63 -13.74
C VAL A 361 -7.91 20.07 -13.38
N ALA A 362 -7.89 20.94 -14.38
CA ALA A 362 -8.44 22.29 -14.30
C ALA A 362 -9.31 22.58 -15.53
N THR A 363 -10.40 23.33 -15.36
CA THR A 363 -11.35 23.69 -16.42
C THR A 363 -11.31 25.18 -16.71
N ASP A 364 -11.40 25.57 -17.98
CA ASP A 364 -11.54 26.98 -18.40
C ASP A 364 -13.02 27.29 -18.65
N ASP A 365 -13.63 28.07 -17.76
CA ASP A 365 -15.04 28.46 -17.82
C ASP A 365 -15.23 29.77 -18.63
N GLY A 366 -14.21 30.20 -19.38
CA GLY A 366 -14.18 31.42 -20.19
C GLY A 366 -13.70 32.63 -19.38
N ASP A 367 -14.39 32.99 -18.30
CA ASP A 367 -14.01 34.12 -17.44
C ASP A 367 -13.03 33.74 -16.32
N SER A 368 -12.84 32.45 -16.08
CA SER A 368 -12.11 31.92 -14.95
C SER A 368 -11.60 30.52 -15.23
N VAL A 369 -10.66 30.08 -14.39
CA VAL A 369 -10.15 28.73 -14.38
C VAL A 369 -10.46 28.10 -13.03
N THR A 370 -10.99 26.88 -13.04
CA THR A 370 -11.33 26.14 -11.84
C THR A 370 -10.44 24.90 -11.72
N LEU A 371 -9.61 24.84 -10.67
CA LEU A 371 -8.90 23.62 -10.28
C LEU A 371 -9.87 22.68 -9.55
N ILE A 372 -9.94 21.43 -9.98
CA ILE A 372 -10.73 20.39 -9.32
C ILE A 372 -9.87 19.73 -8.25
N GLY A 373 -10.08 20.11 -7.00
CA GLY A 373 -9.21 19.79 -5.87
C GLY A 373 -9.06 18.29 -5.62
N LYS A 374 -10.16 17.52 -5.78
CA LYS A 374 -10.17 16.04 -5.68
C LYS A 374 -9.27 15.32 -6.70
N THR A 375 -8.87 15.99 -7.79
CA THR A 375 -7.98 15.40 -8.81
C THR A 375 -6.50 15.65 -8.52
N VAL A 376 -6.17 16.50 -7.54
CA VAL A 376 -4.78 16.85 -7.24
C VAL A 376 -4.06 15.66 -6.59
N GLY A 377 -3.19 15.04 -7.38
CA GLY A 377 -2.27 14.00 -6.95
C GLY A 377 -0.81 14.44 -7.03
N VAL A 378 0.06 13.79 -6.25
CA VAL A 378 1.52 13.99 -6.34
C VAL A 378 2.13 12.80 -7.07
N ILE A 379 3.01 13.09 -8.02
CA ILE A 379 3.71 12.10 -8.86
C ILE A 379 5.22 12.26 -8.69
N GLY A 380 5.93 11.13 -8.73
CA GLY A 380 7.39 11.10 -8.74
C GLY A 380 7.98 10.98 -10.14
N ALA A 381 9.30 11.01 -10.19
CA ALA A 381 10.07 11.04 -11.44
C ALA A 381 9.96 9.72 -12.23
N ALA A 382 9.69 8.59 -11.57
CA ALA A 382 9.47 7.31 -12.22
C ALA A 382 7.97 7.05 -12.50
N GLY A 383 7.12 8.08 -12.31
CA GLY A 383 5.67 8.01 -12.49
C GLY A 383 4.92 7.47 -11.28
N GLU A 384 5.60 7.04 -10.21
CA GLU A 384 4.92 6.53 -9.02
C GLU A 384 4.06 7.61 -8.35
N HIS A 385 2.92 7.20 -7.79
CA HIS A 385 1.95 8.08 -7.17
C HIS A 385 2.15 8.13 -5.66
N TYR A 386 2.05 9.33 -5.09
CA TYR A 386 2.01 9.53 -3.64
C TYR A 386 0.57 9.77 -3.20
N ALA A 387 -0.04 8.73 -2.62
CA ALA A 387 -1.46 8.69 -2.32
C ALA A 387 -1.72 8.55 -0.82
N ARG A 388 -2.99 8.73 -0.42
CA ARG A 388 -3.43 8.71 0.99
C ARG A 388 -2.52 9.54 1.90
N ILE A 389 -2.30 10.82 1.58
CA ILE A 389 -1.35 11.64 2.34
C ILE A 389 -1.96 12.08 3.67
N TRP A 390 -1.70 11.31 4.74
CA TRP A 390 -2.23 11.53 6.09
C TRP A 390 -1.49 12.65 6.83
N ASN A 391 -2.25 13.59 7.40
CA ASN A 391 -1.73 14.73 8.19
C ASN A 391 -0.74 15.65 7.44
N ALA A 392 -0.62 15.48 6.12
CA ALA A 392 0.28 16.23 5.24
C ALA A 392 -0.32 16.47 3.85
N ALA A 393 -1.65 16.41 3.72
CA ALA A 393 -2.36 16.63 2.47
C ALA A 393 -1.86 17.91 1.74
N PRO A 394 -1.61 17.84 0.42
CA PRO A 394 -1.04 18.95 -0.33
C PRO A 394 -1.89 20.22 -0.26
N ARG A 395 -1.20 21.37 -0.22
CA ARG A 395 -1.83 22.71 -0.23
C ARG A 395 -1.10 23.63 -1.22
N PRO A 396 -1.13 23.28 -2.53
CA PRO A 396 -0.39 24.01 -3.54
C PRO A 396 -0.89 25.44 -3.70
N GLU A 397 0.01 26.30 -4.15
CA GLU A 397 -0.30 27.55 -4.81
C GLU A 397 -0.68 27.24 -6.26
N MET A 398 -1.86 27.68 -6.68
CA MET A 398 -2.33 27.61 -8.06
C MET A 398 -1.95 28.90 -8.77
N SER A 399 -1.15 28.79 -9.81
CA SER A 399 -0.80 29.90 -10.69
C SER A 399 -1.51 29.74 -12.04
N VAL A 400 -2.07 30.82 -12.57
CA VAL A 400 -2.74 30.86 -13.87
C VAL A 400 -2.01 31.82 -14.79
N ARG A 401 -1.85 31.45 -16.07
CA ARG A 401 -1.33 32.34 -17.12
C ARG A 401 -2.09 32.15 -18.43
N LYS A 402 -1.99 33.14 -19.32
CA LYS A 402 -2.25 32.91 -20.75
C LYS A 402 -1.38 31.77 -21.28
N ALA A 403 -1.96 30.87 -22.08
CA ALA A 403 -1.23 29.79 -22.76
C ALA A 403 0.01 30.30 -23.53
N GLY A 404 1.16 29.66 -23.30
CA GLY A 404 2.46 30.08 -23.84
C GLY A 404 3.07 31.35 -23.22
N GLY A 405 2.41 31.95 -22.23
CA GLY A 405 2.93 33.09 -21.46
C GLY A 405 4.14 32.70 -20.61
N LYS A 406 4.98 33.67 -20.25
CA LYS A 406 6.19 33.43 -19.44
C LYS A 406 5.99 33.62 -17.93
N LYS A 407 4.93 34.31 -17.53
CA LYS A 407 4.67 34.68 -16.12
C LYS A 407 3.24 34.34 -15.75
N ALA A 408 3.03 33.95 -14.50
CA ALA A 408 1.70 33.87 -13.92
C ALA A 408 1.05 35.26 -13.89
N ASP A 409 -0.22 35.31 -14.26
CA ASP A 409 -1.06 36.50 -14.15
C ASP A 409 -1.63 36.64 -12.73
N LEU A 410 -1.96 35.51 -12.10
CA LEU A 410 -2.48 35.43 -10.75
C LEU A 410 -1.97 34.15 -10.08
N SER A 411 -1.78 34.20 -8.76
CA SER A 411 -1.38 33.04 -7.96
C SER A 411 -2.08 33.06 -6.61
N GLU A 412 -2.75 31.97 -6.25
CA GLU A 412 -3.46 31.85 -4.97
C GLU A 412 -3.32 30.46 -4.38
N ARG A 413 -3.25 30.38 -3.05
CA ARG A 413 -3.17 29.09 -2.34
C ARG A 413 -4.52 28.40 -2.30
N THR A 414 -4.52 27.07 -2.46
CA THR A 414 -5.68 26.23 -2.20
C THR A 414 -5.94 26.08 -0.70
N GLU A 415 -7.16 25.71 -0.36
CA GLU A 415 -7.63 25.53 1.01
C GLU A 415 -7.81 24.04 1.31
N LEU A 416 -7.72 23.65 2.59
CA LEU A 416 -8.18 22.35 3.09
C LEU A 416 -9.34 22.55 4.04
N VAL A 417 -10.11 21.49 4.23
CA VAL A 417 -10.99 21.34 5.39
C VAL A 417 -10.18 21.48 6.67
N THR A 418 -10.59 22.38 7.56
CA THR A 418 -9.93 22.62 8.86
C THR A 418 -10.90 22.60 10.04
N ASP A 419 -12.19 22.47 9.78
CA ASP A 419 -13.26 22.52 10.77
C ASP A 419 -14.26 21.37 10.56
N GLN A 420 -15.03 21.09 11.61
CA GLN A 420 -15.97 19.97 11.62
C GLN A 420 -17.18 20.19 10.70
N ASP A 421 -17.65 21.42 10.51
CA ASP A 421 -18.81 21.71 9.66
C ASP A 421 -18.50 21.45 8.19
N SER A 422 -17.30 21.81 7.76
CA SER A 422 -16.78 21.49 6.44
C SER A 422 -16.56 19.98 6.27
N LEU A 423 -16.05 19.30 7.30
CA LEU A 423 -15.84 17.86 7.28
C LEU A 423 -17.15 17.06 7.17
N ASN A 424 -18.22 17.53 7.81
CA ASN A 424 -19.54 16.90 7.75
C ASN A 424 -20.14 16.88 6.33
N LYS A 425 -19.61 17.68 5.40
CA LYS A 425 -19.99 17.65 3.97
C LYS A 425 -19.34 16.51 3.19
N GLY A 426 -18.26 15.92 3.72
CA GLY A 426 -17.55 14.79 3.14
C GLY A 426 -16.18 14.57 3.79
N TRP A 427 -15.92 13.36 4.26
CA TRP A 427 -14.66 13.01 4.92
C TRP A 427 -13.49 12.99 3.94
N GLU A 428 -13.77 12.71 2.66
CA GLU A 428 -12.78 12.64 1.59
C GLU A 428 -12.10 13.97 1.31
N TYR A 429 -12.74 15.11 1.61
CA TYR A 429 -12.18 16.45 1.38
C TYR A 429 -11.00 16.80 2.30
N THR A 430 -10.70 15.98 3.32
CA THR A 430 -9.49 16.15 4.13
C THR A 430 -8.24 15.62 3.45
N TRP A 431 -8.39 14.77 2.43
CA TRP A 431 -7.29 14.12 1.73
C TRP A 431 -6.79 14.94 0.53
N PHE A 432 -7.58 15.92 0.09
CA PHE A 432 -7.33 16.70 -1.11
C PHE A 432 -7.58 18.20 -0.85
N PRO A 433 -6.96 19.12 -1.61
CA PRO A 433 -7.38 20.50 -1.65
C PRO A 433 -8.86 20.65 -2.04
N LEU A 434 -9.48 21.73 -1.57
CA LEU A 434 -10.77 22.17 -2.09
C LEU A 434 -10.61 22.74 -3.50
N ASP A 435 -11.70 22.73 -4.27
CA ASP A 435 -11.74 23.35 -5.58
C ASP A 435 -11.37 24.84 -5.48
N LYS A 436 -10.63 25.34 -6.48
CA LYS A 436 -10.15 26.71 -6.49
C LYS A 436 -10.47 27.37 -7.82
N ARG A 437 -11.33 28.39 -7.79
CA ARG A 437 -11.67 29.22 -8.94
C ARG A 437 -10.83 30.49 -8.94
N MET A 438 -10.21 30.81 -10.07
CA MET A 438 -9.37 32.00 -10.25
C MET A 438 -9.81 32.76 -11.50
N PRO A 439 -9.99 34.09 -11.44
CA PRO A 439 -10.38 34.88 -12.62
C PRO A 439 -9.26 34.91 -13.66
N LYS A 440 -9.65 34.89 -14.94
CA LYS A 440 -8.73 35.12 -16.05
C LYS A 440 -8.55 36.62 -16.28
N LYS A 441 -7.32 37.02 -16.55
CA LYS A 441 -7.03 38.40 -16.93
C LYS A 441 -7.56 38.75 -18.33
N LEU A 442 -7.50 37.78 -19.25
CA LEU A 442 -7.99 37.90 -20.63
C LEU A 442 -8.96 36.75 -20.89
N THR A 443 -10.26 37.05 -20.95
CA THR A 443 -11.34 36.05 -20.97
C THR A 443 -11.42 35.25 -22.28
N GLU A 444 -10.98 35.84 -23.40
CA GLU A 444 -11.01 35.17 -24.70
C GLU A 444 -9.84 34.21 -24.94
N GLU A 445 -8.82 34.23 -24.08
CA GLU A 445 -7.59 33.47 -24.30
C GLU A 445 -7.59 32.17 -23.50
N LYS A 446 -6.99 31.11 -24.05
CA LYS A 446 -6.80 29.86 -23.31
C LYS A 446 -5.85 30.07 -22.13
N ALA A 447 -6.15 29.41 -21.02
CA ALA A 447 -5.31 29.44 -19.83
C ALA A 447 -4.44 28.18 -19.67
N GLU A 448 -3.30 28.36 -19.02
CA GLU A 448 -2.47 27.29 -18.47
C GLU A 448 -2.38 27.45 -16.94
N VAL A 449 -2.31 26.32 -16.24
CA VAL A 449 -2.24 26.23 -14.79
C VAL A 449 -0.94 25.55 -14.38
N GLN A 450 -0.34 26.04 -13.31
CA GLN A 450 0.75 25.39 -12.59
C GLN A 450 0.40 25.28 -11.11
N LEU A 451 0.73 24.15 -10.50
CA LEU A 451 0.64 23.96 -9.05
C LEU A 451 2.05 23.93 -8.46
N TYR A 452 2.26 24.67 -7.38
CA TYR A 452 3.54 24.73 -6.68
C TYR A 452 3.35 24.63 -5.16
N GLU A 453 4.11 23.76 -4.50
CA GLU A 453 4.19 23.71 -3.05
C GLU A 453 5.65 23.64 -2.61
N LYS A 454 6.20 24.76 -2.14
CA LYS A 454 7.60 24.88 -1.72
C LYS A 454 8.01 23.94 -0.58
N LYS A 455 7.08 23.68 0.35
CA LYS A 455 7.38 22.95 1.59
C LYS A 455 6.17 22.17 2.11
N ASN A 456 5.84 21.09 1.42
CA ASN A 456 4.96 20.07 1.98
C ASN A 456 5.65 19.40 3.18
N LYS A 457 4.88 19.10 4.24
CA LYS A 457 5.41 18.59 5.51
C LYS A 457 6.14 17.25 5.35
N LEU A 458 5.67 16.39 4.45
CA LEU A 458 6.20 15.04 4.23
C LEU A 458 7.04 14.97 2.95
N LEU A 459 6.58 15.62 1.88
CA LEU A 459 7.11 15.43 0.53
C LEU A 459 8.16 16.49 0.13
N GLY A 460 8.23 17.61 0.86
CA GLY A 460 9.14 18.71 0.53
C GLY A 460 8.60 19.57 -0.61
N GLU A 461 9.45 19.90 -1.57
CA GLU A 461 9.08 20.72 -2.72
C GLU A 461 8.40 19.89 -3.81
N ILE A 462 7.28 20.41 -4.33
CA ILE A 462 6.49 19.77 -5.39
C ILE A 462 6.12 20.86 -6.41
N GLU A 463 6.42 20.62 -7.69
CA GLU A 463 6.12 21.58 -8.75
C GLU A 463 5.62 20.86 -10.00
N SER A 464 4.43 21.24 -10.49
CA SER A 464 3.96 20.75 -11.78
C SER A 464 4.59 21.51 -12.93
N ILE A 465 4.58 20.89 -14.11
CA ILE A 465 4.68 21.67 -15.36
C ILE A 465 3.41 22.50 -15.55
N TRP A 466 3.49 23.51 -16.43
CA TRP A 466 2.31 24.21 -16.91
C TRP A 466 1.45 23.27 -17.77
N ARG A 467 0.16 23.16 -17.45
CA ARG A 467 -0.81 22.35 -18.18
C ARG A 467 -1.96 23.21 -18.68
N ALA A 468 -2.47 22.94 -19.88
CA ALA A 468 -3.66 23.63 -20.37
C ALA A 468 -4.86 23.32 -19.48
N ALA A 469 -5.68 24.33 -19.19
CA ALA A 469 -7.02 24.12 -18.65
C ALA A 469 -7.92 23.56 -19.77
N LEU A 470 -8.75 22.57 -19.41
CA LEU A 470 -9.63 21.86 -20.33
C LEU A 470 -10.83 22.69 -20.77
#